data_AF-A0A7P0Z4H2-F1
#
_entry.id   AF-A0A7P0Z4H2-F1
#
_cell.length_a   1.000
_cell.length_b   1.000
_cell.length_c   1.000
_cell.angle_alpha   90.00
_cell.angle_beta   90.00
_cell.angle_gamma   90.00
#
_symmetry.space_group_name_H-M   'P 1'
#
loop_
_entity.id
_entity.type
_entity.pdbx_description
1 polymer ?
#
loop_
_entity_poly.entity_id
_entity_poly.type
_entity_poly.pdbx_seq_one_letter_code
_entity_poly.pdbx_strand_id
1 'polypeptide(L)'
;MEGKWLLCMLLVLGTAIVEAHDGHDDDVIDIEDDLDDVIEEVEDSKPDTTAPPSSPKVTYKAPVPTGEVYFADSFDRGTLSGWILSKAKKDDTDDEIAKYDGKWEVEEMKESKLPGDKGLVLMSRAKHHAISAKLNKPFLFDTKPLIVQYEVNFQNGIECGGAYVKLLSKTPELNLDQFHDKTPYTIMFGPDKCGEDYKLHFIFRHKNPKTGIYEEKHAKRPDADLKTYFTDKKTHLYTLRNGR
;
A
#
# COMPACT_ATOMS: atom_id res chain seq x y z
N MET A 1 -52.50 9.43 6.52
CA MET A 1 -51.63 9.15 5.35
C MET A 1 -51.29 7.68 5.41
N GLU A 2 -51.93 6.93 4.52
CA GLU A 2 -52.00 5.48 4.50
C GLU A 2 -50.75 4.89 3.81
N GLY A 3 -50.13 3.90 4.43
CA GLY A 3 -49.05 3.12 3.84
C GLY A 3 -49.57 1.74 3.46
N LYS A 4 -49.58 1.45 2.16
CA LYS A 4 -49.80 0.11 1.58
C LYS A 4 -48.76 -0.12 0.48
N TRP A 5 -48.61 -1.40 0.15
CA TRP A 5 -47.84 -2.05 -0.92
C TRP A 5 -46.53 -2.69 -0.42
N LEU A 6 -46.50 -3.98 -0.11
CA LEU A 6 -46.74 -5.25 -0.84
C LEU A 6 -45.41 -5.93 -1.24
N LEU A 7 -45.29 -7.13 -0.66
CA LEU A 7 -44.48 -8.31 -0.96
C LEU A 7 -43.93 -8.46 -2.41
N CYS A 8 -42.69 -8.92 -2.51
CA CYS A 8 -42.23 -9.84 -3.57
C CYS A 8 -41.28 -10.88 -2.97
N MET A 9 -41.74 -12.13 -2.85
CA MET A 9 -40.87 -13.31 -2.82
C MET A 9 -40.65 -13.78 -4.26
N LEU A 10 -39.42 -14.21 -4.58
CA LEU A 10 -39.19 -15.26 -5.57
C LEU A 10 -37.83 -15.92 -5.31
N LEU A 11 -37.91 -17.19 -4.90
CA LEU A 11 -36.86 -18.20 -4.89
C LEU A 11 -36.66 -18.73 -6.31
N VAL A 12 -35.41 -18.94 -6.74
CA VAL A 12 -35.05 -20.02 -7.68
C VAL A 12 -33.70 -20.62 -7.26
N LEU A 13 -33.74 -21.90 -6.91
CA LEU A 13 -32.60 -22.82 -6.76
C LEU A 13 -32.10 -23.28 -8.13
N GLY A 14 -30.80 -23.55 -8.25
CA GLY A 14 -30.23 -24.30 -9.37
C GLY A 14 -28.75 -24.61 -9.16
N THR A 15 -28.45 -25.77 -8.56
CA THR A 15 -27.13 -26.41 -8.57
C THR A 15 -27.02 -27.34 -9.79
N ALA A 16 -25.85 -27.36 -10.44
CA ALA A 16 -25.43 -28.48 -11.28
C ALA A 16 -23.91 -28.67 -11.16
N ILE A 17 -23.53 -29.81 -10.58
CA ILE A 17 -22.22 -30.45 -10.66
C ILE A 17 -22.30 -31.39 -11.87
N VAL A 18 -21.24 -31.47 -12.69
CA VAL A 18 -20.96 -32.66 -13.51
C VAL A 18 -19.46 -32.93 -13.50
N GLU A 19 -19.11 -34.07 -12.92
CA GLU A 19 -17.82 -34.77 -12.99
C GLU A 19 -17.60 -35.46 -14.33
N ALA A 20 -16.34 -35.82 -14.55
CA ALA A 20 -15.77 -36.54 -15.68
C ALA A 20 -16.43 -37.91 -15.96
N HIS A 21 -16.32 -38.35 -17.21
CA HIS A 21 -16.44 -39.76 -17.58
C HIS A 21 -15.27 -40.15 -18.49
N ASP A 22 -14.59 -41.19 -18.04
CA ASP A 22 -13.50 -41.93 -18.68
C ASP A 22 -14.08 -43.17 -19.41
N GLY A 23 -13.34 -43.77 -20.33
CA GLY A 23 -13.72 -45.02 -21.03
C GLY A 23 -13.36 -44.97 -22.51
N HIS A 24 -12.17 -45.41 -22.91
CA HIS A 24 -11.71 -46.79 -23.13
C HIS A 24 -12.13 -47.30 -24.51
N ASP A 25 -11.16 -47.37 -25.42
CA ASP A 25 -11.10 -48.36 -26.48
C ASP A 25 -9.64 -48.79 -26.66
N ASP A 26 -9.49 -50.10 -26.70
CA ASP A 26 -8.27 -50.89 -26.80
C ASP A 26 -7.53 -50.68 -28.12
N ASP A 27 -6.20 -50.83 -28.12
CA ASP A 27 -5.53 -51.71 -29.08
C ASP A 27 -4.11 -52.04 -28.58
N VAL A 28 -3.92 -53.33 -28.35
CA VAL A 28 -2.74 -54.01 -27.85
C VAL A 28 -1.88 -54.43 -29.04
N ILE A 29 -0.61 -54.02 -29.10
CA ILE A 29 0.44 -54.77 -29.80
C ILE A 29 1.71 -54.74 -28.94
N ASP A 30 1.97 -55.87 -28.29
CA ASP A 30 3.27 -56.26 -27.71
C ASP A 30 4.25 -56.61 -28.84
N ILE A 31 5.45 -56.00 -28.81
CA ILE A 31 6.68 -56.61 -29.34
C ILE A 31 7.82 -56.22 -28.39
N GLU A 32 8.19 -57.14 -27.49
CA GLU A 32 9.54 -57.21 -26.91
C GLU A 32 10.42 -58.04 -27.86
N ASP A 33 11.61 -57.53 -28.19
CA ASP A 33 12.89 -58.17 -27.85
C ASP A 33 14.07 -57.45 -28.54
N ASP A 34 14.99 -57.01 -27.69
CA ASP A 34 16.45 -57.06 -27.77
C ASP A 34 17.17 -56.76 -29.09
N LEU A 35 18.10 -55.79 -29.02
CA LEU A 35 19.49 -55.95 -29.47
C LEU A 35 20.37 -54.83 -28.88
N ASP A 36 21.31 -55.23 -28.03
CA ASP A 36 22.50 -54.47 -27.65
C ASP A 36 23.34 -54.14 -28.89
N ASP A 37 23.71 -52.87 -29.07
CA ASP A 37 24.96 -52.53 -29.75
C ASP A 37 25.55 -51.22 -29.20
N VAL A 38 26.71 -51.38 -28.58
CA VAL A 38 27.63 -50.34 -28.11
C VAL A 38 28.36 -49.79 -29.33
N ILE A 39 28.26 -48.51 -29.68
CA ILE A 39 29.31 -47.76 -30.41
C ILE A 39 29.20 -46.24 -30.11
N GLU A 40 30.29 -45.78 -29.50
CA GLU A 40 31.02 -44.49 -29.60
C GLU A 40 30.31 -43.13 -29.48
N GLU A 41 30.87 -42.35 -28.56
CA GLU A 41 30.72 -40.92 -28.36
C GLU A 41 31.01 -40.13 -29.65
N VAL A 42 30.07 -39.27 -30.03
CA VAL A 42 30.30 -38.19 -31.00
C VAL A 42 29.93 -36.88 -30.32
N GLU A 43 30.95 -36.11 -29.96
CA GLU A 43 30.84 -34.71 -29.54
C GLU A 43 30.28 -33.87 -30.71
N ASP A 44 28.96 -33.72 -30.76
CA ASP A 44 28.34 -32.78 -31.69
C ASP A 44 28.30 -31.37 -31.06
N SER A 45 29.19 -30.53 -31.56
CA SER A 45 29.41 -29.16 -31.13
C SER A 45 28.20 -28.29 -31.48
N LYS A 46 27.30 -28.09 -30.53
CA LYS A 46 26.20 -27.12 -30.66
C LYS A 46 26.74 -25.69 -30.78
N PRO A 47 26.20 -24.86 -31.69
CA PRO A 47 26.61 -23.48 -31.84
C PRO A 47 26.16 -22.66 -30.63
N ASP A 48 27.07 -21.83 -30.12
CA ASP A 48 26.86 -20.82 -29.08
C ASP A 48 25.51 -20.12 -29.27
N THR A 49 24.55 -20.47 -28.42
CA THR A 49 23.37 -19.65 -28.22
C THR A 49 23.84 -18.48 -27.37
N THR A 50 24.25 -17.39 -28.03
CA THR A 50 24.50 -16.10 -27.40
C THR A 50 23.31 -15.75 -26.52
N ALA A 51 23.51 -15.85 -25.20
CA ALA A 51 22.55 -15.36 -24.22
C ALA A 51 22.23 -13.89 -24.55
N PRO A 52 20.96 -13.47 -24.48
CA PRO A 52 20.62 -12.07 -24.69
C PRO A 52 21.42 -11.21 -23.70
N PRO A 53 21.91 -10.03 -24.13
CA PRO A 53 22.71 -9.17 -23.27
C PRO A 53 21.96 -8.93 -21.97
N SER A 54 22.58 -9.30 -20.85
CA SER A 54 22.00 -9.09 -19.51
C SER A 54 21.61 -7.62 -19.41
N SER A 55 20.34 -7.36 -19.14
CA SER A 55 19.86 -6.00 -18.90
C SER A 55 20.75 -5.31 -17.87
N PRO A 56 21.08 -4.02 -18.04
CA PRO A 56 21.95 -3.32 -17.11
C PRO A 56 21.33 -3.40 -15.71
N LYS A 57 22.03 -4.07 -14.79
CA LYS A 57 21.65 -4.15 -13.37
C LYS A 57 21.75 -2.74 -12.79
N VAL A 58 20.60 -2.07 -12.68
CA VAL A 58 20.51 -0.78 -12.00
C VAL A 58 20.91 -1.00 -10.55
N THR A 59 22.04 -0.40 -10.15
CA THR A 59 22.50 -0.46 -8.76
C THR A 59 21.83 0.67 -8.00
N TYR A 60 20.96 0.31 -7.06
CA TYR A 60 20.29 1.27 -6.19
C TYR A 60 21.31 2.02 -5.31
N LYS A 61 21.02 3.30 -5.06
CA LYS A 61 21.74 4.13 -4.10
C LYS A 61 20.73 4.95 -3.31
N ALA A 62 20.84 4.88 -1.99
CA ALA A 62 20.10 5.69 -1.05
C ALA A 62 20.09 7.17 -1.47
N PRO A 63 18.92 7.82 -1.59
CA PRO A 63 18.86 9.25 -1.84
C PRO A 63 19.40 10.02 -0.63
N VAL A 64 20.30 10.95 -0.87
CA VAL A 64 20.84 11.83 0.18
C VAL A 64 20.03 13.13 0.19
N PRO A 65 19.33 13.47 1.29
CA PRO A 65 18.56 14.70 1.36
C PRO A 65 19.48 15.93 1.23
N THR A 66 19.09 16.88 0.38
CA THR A 66 19.84 18.12 0.15
C THR A 66 19.10 19.33 0.72
N GLY A 67 19.85 20.29 1.27
CA GLY A 67 19.27 21.53 1.79
C GLY A 67 18.64 21.39 3.18
N GLU A 68 17.68 22.25 3.49
CA GLU A 68 17.01 22.27 4.79
C GLU A 68 15.84 21.28 4.81
N VAL A 69 16.02 20.17 5.52
CA VAL A 69 15.06 19.05 5.56
C VAL A 69 14.49 18.88 6.97
N TYR A 70 13.17 18.95 7.06
CA TYR A 70 12.45 18.75 8.32
C TYR A 70 12.29 17.27 8.66
N PHE A 71 12.20 16.42 7.65
CA PHE A 71 12.12 14.96 7.78
C PHE A 71 12.42 14.31 6.42
N ALA A 72 13.18 13.22 6.44
CA ALA A 72 13.37 12.32 5.32
C ALA A 72 13.70 10.94 5.87
N ASP A 73 13.04 9.91 5.36
CA ASP A 73 13.37 8.51 5.63
C ASP A 73 13.17 7.71 4.35
N SER A 74 14.26 7.11 3.87
CA SER A 74 14.29 6.22 2.70
C SER A 74 14.31 4.74 3.10
N PHE A 75 14.29 4.44 4.40
CA PHE A 75 14.29 3.07 4.94
C PHE A 75 15.49 2.19 4.55
N ASP A 76 16.56 2.77 3.97
CA ASP A 76 17.83 2.12 3.64
C ASP A 76 18.48 1.40 4.83
N ARG A 77 18.22 1.88 6.04
CA ARG A 77 18.69 1.25 7.30
C ARG A 77 18.06 -0.13 7.55
N GLY A 78 17.03 -0.50 6.80
CA GLY A 78 16.35 -1.80 6.90
C GLY A 78 15.60 -2.03 8.21
N THR A 79 15.37 -0.98 9.01
CA THR A 79 14.75 -1.06 10.33
C THR A 79 13.81 0.11 10.55
N LEU A 80 12.89 -0.02 11.51
CA LEU A 80 11.97 1.03 11.95
C LEU A 80 12.64 2.04 12.90
N SER A 81 13.95 2.23 12.82
CA SER A 81 14.69 3.08 13.76
C SER A 81 14.22 4.55 13.65
N GLY A 82 13.70 5.10 14.74
CA GLY A 82 13.15 6.45 14.78
C GLY A 82 11.63 6.53 14.53
N TRP A 83 11.00 5.40 14.22
CA TRP A 83 9.55 5.26 14.16
C TRP A 83 9.01 4.67 15.45
N ILE A 84 7.83 5.14 15.86
CA ILE A 84 7.14 4.77 17.08
C ILE A 84 5.79 4.16 16.69
N LEU A 85 5.61 2.89 17.03
CA LEU A 85 4.34 2.19 16.87
C LEU A 85 3.40 2.62 17.98
N SER A 86 2.16 2.94 17.61
CA SER A 86 1.14 3.26 18.60
C SER A 86 0.73 2.01 19.38
N LYS A 87 0.40 2.23 20.65
CA LYS A 87 -0.20 1.26 21.58
C LYS A 87 -1.63 1.66 21.93
N ALA A 88 -2.19 2.66 21.24
CA ALA A 88 -3.53 3.17 21.49
C ALA A 88 -4.62 2.16 21.11
N LYS A 89 -5.83 2.45 21.58
CA LYS A 89 -7.07 1.81 21.16
C LYS A 89 -8.09 2.89 20.85
N LYS A 90 -9.08 2.57 20.02
CA LYS A 90 -10.25 3.40 19.80
C LYS A 90 -11.23 3.23 20.97
N ASP A 91 -11.73 4.34 21.49
CA ASP A 91 -12.67 4.32 22.63
C ASP A 91 -14.09 3.85 22.25
N ASP A 92 -14.50 4.11 21.00
CA ASP A 92 -15.89 3.90 20.52
C ASP A 92 -15.97 2.75 19.51
N THR A 93 -15.28 1.64 19.76
CA THR A 93 -15.16 0.52 18.82
C THR A 93 -15.07 -0.79 19.60
N ASP A 94 -15.56 -1.88 19.01
CA ASP A 94 -15.46 -3.23 19.60
C ASP A 94 -14.00 -3.56 19.96
N ASP A 95 -13.78 -4.09 21.17
CA ASP A 95 -12.47 -4.42 21.72
C ASP A 95 -11.61 -5.33 20.81
N GLU A 96 -12.26 -6.17 19.99
CA GLU A 96 -11.59 -7.06 19.04
C GLU A 96 -10.90 -6.30 17.89
N ILE A 97 -11.45 -5.15 17.49
CA ILE A 97 -10.96 -4.32 16.37
C ILE A 97 -10.51 -2.92 16.78
N ALA A 98 -10.67 -2.53 18.05
CA ALA A 98 -10.32 -1.19 18.54
C ALA A 98 -8.81 -0.90 18.55
N LYS A 99 -7.96 -1.92 18.62
CA LYS A 99 -6.51 -1.77 18.82
C LYS A 99 -5.81 -1.32 17.54
N TYR A 100 -4.80 -0.46 17.70
CA TYR A 100 -3.85 -0.14 16.63
C TYR A 100 -2.71 -1.18 16.59
N ASP A 101 -3.06 -2.45 16.33
CA ASP A 101 -2.16 -3.60 16.39
C ASP A 101 -1.67 -4.10 15.01
N GLY A 102 -1.89 -3.30 13.96
CA GLY A 102 -1.38 -3.60 12.62
C GLY A 102 0.16 -3.65 12.58
N LYS A 103 0.69 -4.69 11.93
CA LYS A 103 2.13 -4.93 11.82
C LYS A 103 2.77 -4.15 10.67
N TRP A 104 3.97 -3.65 10.94
CA TRP A 104 4.81 -2.88 10.03
C TRP A 104 6.17 -3.55 9.87
N GLU A 105 6.67 -3.62 8.64
CA GLU A 105 8.00 -4.14 8.34
C GLU A 105 8.72 -3.24 7.34
N VAL A 106 10.05 -3.36 7.26
CA VAL A 106 10.86 -2.67 6.26
C VAL A 106 11.38 -3.72 5.28
N GLU A 107 10.78 -3.75 4.10
CA GLU A 107 11.01 -4.78 3.09
C GLU A 107 11.24 -4.17 1.71
N GLU A 108 11.85 -4.95 0.81
CA GLU A 108 11.87 -4.63 -0.61
C GLU A 108 10.47 -4.82 -1.21
N MET A 109 10.17 -4.10 -2.30
CA MET A 109 8.94 -4.34 -3.04
C MET A 109 8.93 -5.76 -3.62
N LYS A 110 7.76 -6.42 -3.62
CA LYS A 110 7.54 -7.76 -4.18
C LYS A 110 7.99 -7.86 -5.63
N GLU A 111 7.72 -6.82 -6.40
CA GLU A 111 8.14 -6.68 -7.80
C GLU A 111 9.03 -5.44 -7.95
N SER A 112 10.27 -5.52 -7.45
CA SER A 112 11.23 -4.43 -7.57
C SER A 112 12.11 -4.58 -8.82
N LYS A 113 12.32 -3.45 -9.52
CA LYS A 113 13.38 -3.30 -10.53
C LYS A 113 14.65 -2.65 -9.96
N LEU A 114 14.64 -2.34 -8.67
CA LEU A 114 15.67 -1.64 -7.92
C LEU A 114 15.99 -2.46 -6.66
N PRO A 115 16.80 -3.52 -6.76
CA PRO A 115 17.18 -4.32 -5.60
C PRO A 115 17.86 -3.48 -4.53
N GLY A 116 17.50 -3.68 -3.27
CA GLY A 116 17.99 -2.91 -2.12
C GLY A 116 17.16 -1.66 -1.78
N ASP A 117 16.25 -1.23 -2.66
CA ASP A 117 15.29 -0.16 -2.34
C ASP A 117 14.16 -0.73 -1.45
N LYS A 118 14.13 -0.27 -0.20
CA LYS A 118 13.21 -0.76 0.83
C LYS A 118 12.19 0.29 1.18
N GLY A 119 11.05 -0.16 1.67
CA GLY A 119 9.98 0.73 2.14
C GLY A 119 9.31 0.18 3.38
N LEU A 120 8.54 1.06 4.02
CA LEU A 120 7.64 0.70 5.11
C LEU A 120 6.40 -0.01 4.57
N VAL A 121 6.18 -1.26 4.95
CA VAL A 121 5.11 -2.12 4.43
C VAL A 121 4.08 -2.43 5.52
N LEU A 122 2.79 -2.32 5.18
CA LEU A 122 1.68 -2.78 6.01
C LEU A 122 1.50 -4.29 5.80
N MET A 123 1.72 -5.07 6.86
CA MET A 123 1.72 -6.54 6.76
C MET A 123 0.37 -7.17 7.12
N SER A 124 -0.44 -6.48 7.92
CA SER A 124 -1.69 -7.03 8.46
C SER A 124 -2.90 -6.60 7.65
N ARG A 125 -3.79 -7.55 7.31
CA ARG A 125 -5.08 -7.26 6.70
C ARG A 125 -6.11 -6.89 7.77
N ALA A 126 -7.04 -5.99 7.43
CA ALA A 126 -8.19 -5.63 8.27
C ALA A 126 -7.82 -5.22 9.72
N LYS A 127 -6.68 -4.57 9.91
CA LYS A 127 -6.22 -4.04 11.20
C LYS A 127 -6.03 -2.54 11.14
N HIS A 128 -6.21 -1.86 12.27
CA HIS A 128 -5.84 -0.46 12.39
C HIS A 128 -4.32 -0.33 12.55
N HIS A 129 -3.74 0.55 11.73
CA HIS A 129 -2.31 0.81 11.73
C HIS A 129 -2.06 2.24 12.17
N ALA A 130 -1.12 2.43 13.10
CA ALA A 130 -0.64 3.74 13.51
C ALA A 130 0.85 3.65 13.84
N ILE A 131 1.64 4.36 13.06
CA ILE A 131 3.08 4.51 13.25
C ILE A 131 3.42 5.98 12.96
N SER A 132 4.38 6.53 13.68
CA SER A 132 4.75 7.94 13.54
C SER A 132 6.24 8.16 13.80
N ALA A 133 6.79 9.22 13.23
CA ALA A 133 8.16 9.66 13.48
C ALA A 133 8.15 11.16 13.78
N LYS A 134 9.10 11.60 14.61
CA LYS A 134 9.28 13.04 14.90
C LYS A 134 9.98 13.70 13.72
N LEU A 135 9.54 14.91 13.39
CA LEU A 135 10.33 15.80 12.54
C LEU A 135 11.62 16.19 13.28
N ASN A 136 12.69 16.47 12.54
CA ASN A 136 13.97 16.97 13.06
C ASN A 136 13.78 18.27 13.87
N LYS A 137 12.81 19.09 13.45
CA LYS A 137 12.37 20.30 14.14
C LYS A 137 10.90 20.58 13.81
N PRO A 138 10.18 21.30 14.67
CA PRO A 138 8.81 21.73 14.35
C PRO A 138 8.77 22.57 13.07
N PHE A 139 7.82 22.27 12.19
CA PHE A 139 7.51 23.13 11.05
C PHE A 139 6.56 24.24 11.49
N LEU A 140 6.89 25.50 11.16
CA LEU A 140 6.07 26.67 11.43
C LEU A 140 5.54 27.22 10.11
N PHE A 141 4.24 27.48 10.05
CA PHE A 141 3.58 28.04 8.87
C PHE A 141 3.69 29.56 8.86
N ASP A 142 4.90 30.06 8.64
CA ASP A 142 5.19 31.50 8.59
C ASP A 142 5.45 31.99 7.15
N THR A 143 6.67 31.84 6.67
CA THR A 143 7.22 32.40 5.44
C THR A 143 7.63 31.31 4.46
N LYS A 144 7.97 30.11 4.95
CA LYS A 144 8.42 29.00 4.11
C LYS A 144 7.24 28.17 3.60
N PRO A 145 7.22 27.79 2.31
CA PRO A 145 6.21 26.86 1.81
C PRO A 145 6.43 25.48 2.41
N LEU A 146 5.32 24.81 2.76
CA LEU A 146 5.36 23.40 3.12
C LEU A 146 5.41 22.54 1.84
N ILE A 147 6.30 21.54 1.87
CA ILE A 147 6.33 20.46 0.89
C ILE A 147 6.28 19.14 1.67
N VAL A 148 5.32 18.28 1.32
CA VAL A 148 5.24 16.90 1.79
C VAL A 148 5.20 16.01 0.57
N GLN A 149 6.07 15.01 0.53
CA GLN A 149 6.15 14.08 -0.58
C GLN A 149 6.47 12.69 -0.07
N TYR A 150 5.79 11.69 -0.63
CA TYR A 150 6.05 10.29 -0.35
C TYR A 150 5.47 9.41 -1.45
N GLU A 151 5.87 8.15 -1.45
CA GLU A 151 5.46 7.16 -2.45
C GLU A 151 4.54 6.12 -1.82
N VAL A 152 3.58 5.65 -2.61
CA VAL A 152 2.71 4.51 -2.24
C VAL A 152 2.66 3.53 -3.38
N ASN A 153 2.74 2.25 -3.06
CA ASN A 153 2.47 1.16 -3.97
C ASN A 153 1.49 0.19 -3.32
N PHE A 154 0.31 0.03 -3.93
CA PHE A 154 -0.68 -0.98 -3.54
C PHE A 154 -0.34 -2.35 -4.15
N GLN A 155 0.73 -2.97 -3.64
CA GLN A 155 1.35 -4.17 -4.23
C GLN A 155 0.37 -5.35 -4.42
N ASN A 156 -0.59 -5.51 -3.51
CA ASN A 156 -1.62 -6.56 -3.56
C ASN A 156 -2.98 -6.05 -4.07
N GLY A 157 -3.07 -4.80 -4.52
CA GLY A 157 -4.32 -4.06 -4.63
C GLY A 157 -4.87 -3.63 -3.27
N ILE A 158 -5.95 -2.86 -3.30
CA ILE A 158 -6.63 -2.35 -2.11
C ILE A 158 -8.15 -2.29 -2.35
N GLU A 159 -8.92 -2.90 -1.46
CA GLU A 159 -10.39 -2.87 -1.54
C GLU A 159 -10.97 -1.69 -0.76
N CYS A 160 -10.60 -1.59 0.52
CA CYS A 160 -10.92 -0.48 1.39
C CYS A 160 -9.79 -0.22 2.39
N GLY A 161 -9.26 1.01 2.38
CA GLY A 161 -8.19 1.48 3.26
C GLY A 161 -7.53 2.76 2.75
N GLY A 162 -6.83 3.44 3.66
CA GLY A 162 -6.09 4.66 3.39
C GLY A 162 -4.59 4.44 3.46
N ALA A 163 -3.85 5.15 2.60
CA ALA A 163 -2.40 5.27 2.65
C ALA A 163 -1.99 6.75 2.70
N TYR A 164 -2.78 7.56 3.42
CA TYR A 164 -2.52 8.96 3.67
C TYR A 164 -1.61 9.18 4.88
N VAL A 165 -0.90 10.30 4.88
CA VAL A 165 -0.08 10.76 6.01
C VAL A 165 -0.80 11.86 6.79
N LYS A 166 -0.54 11.94 8.10
CA LYS A 166 -0.98 13.06 8.96
C LYS A 166 0.25 13.79 9.50
N LEU A 167 0.28 15.12 9.34
CA LEU A 167 1.21 15.99 10.05
C LEU A 167 0.61 16.34 11.41
N LEU A 168 1.13 15.70 12.46
CA LEU A 168 0.61 15.86 13.82
C LEU A 168 0.88 17.28 14.36
N SER A 169 -0.10 17.83 15.06
CA SER A 169 0.03 19.15 15.67
C SER A 169 0.95 19.07 16.87
N LYS A 170 1.85 20.05 17.02
CA LYS A 170 2.66 20.18 18.23
C LYS A 170 1.77 20.63 19.39
N THR A 171 1.49 19.73 20.32
CA THR A 171 0.83 20.03 21.60
C THR A 171 1.69 19.52 22.77
N PRO A 172 1.56 20.10 23.98
CA PRO A 172 2.26 19.58 25.15
C PRO A 172 1.93 18.12 25.48
N GLU A 173 0.72 17.68 25.11
CA GLU A 173 0.18 16.34 25.41
C GLU A 173 0.46 15.32 24.31
N LEU A 174 1.17 15.69 23.24
CA LEU A 174 1.43 14.79 22.11
C LEU A 174 2.29 13.60 22.55
N ASN A 175 1.65 12.43 22.65
CA ASN A 175 2.30 11.16 22.92
C ASN A 175 2.18 10.25 21.69
N LEU A 176 3.31 9.96 21.05
CA LEU A 176 3.36 9.12 19.84
C LEU A 176 3.08 7.64 20.12
N ASP A 177 3.36 7.15 21.33
CA ASP A 177 2.95 5.81 21.77
C ASP A 177 1.43 5.69 21.92
N GLN A 178 0.70 6.81 21.94
CA GLN A 178 -0.75 6.86 22.01
C GLN A 178 -1.35 7.50 20.74
N PHE A 179 -0.65 7.42 19.61
CA PHE A 179 -1.15 7.96 18.35
C PHE A 179 -2.38 7.19 17.84
N HIS A 180 -3.48 7.90 17.56
CA HIS A 180 -4.72 7.32 17.07
C HIS A 180 -5.47 8.28 16.13
N ASP A 181 -6.67 7.88 15.70
CA ASP A 181 -7.53 8.60 14.76
C ASP A 181 -7.89 10.02 15.22
N LYS A 182 -8.13 10.23 16.53
CA LYS A 182 -8.49 11.54 17.10
C LYS A 182 -7.27 12.36 17.54
N THR A 183 -6.05 11.84 17.41
CA THR A 183 -4.84 12.61 17.76
C THR A 183 -4.80 13.91 16.93
N PRO A 184 -4.62 15.08 17.58
CA PRO A 184 -4.61 16.35 16.87
C PRO A 184 -3.57 16.40 15.75
N TYR A 185 -4.03 16.66 14.54
CA TYR A 185 -3.19 16.94 13.37
C TYR A 185 -3.45 18.33 12.81
N THR A 186 -2.51 18.82 12.00
CA THR A 186 -2.62 20.08 11.26
C THR A 186 -3.01 19.83 9.81
N ILE A 187 -2.39 18.84 9.15
CA ILE A 187 -2.67 18.46 7.77
C ILE A 187 -2.82 16.94 7.66
N MET A 188 -3.77 16.47 6.87
CA MET A 188 -3.84 15.10 6.37
C MET A 188 -3.78 15.14 4.84
N PHE A 189 -2.93 14.32 4.25
CA PHE A 189 -2.73 14.29 2.81
C PHE A 189 -2.45 12.88 2.31
N GLY A 190 -3.10 12.47 1.21
CA GLY A 190 -2.78 11.23 0.53
C GLY A 190 -3.96 10.40 0.02
N PRO A 191 -3.67 9.25 -0.63
CA PRO A 191 -4.67 8.41 -1.25
C PRO A 191 -5.49 7.62 -0.22
N ASP A 192 -6.77 7.46 -0.52
CA ASP A 192 -7.73 6.66 0.24
C ASP A 192 -8.74 6.04 -0.72
N LYS A 193 -9.02 4.75 -0.55
CA LYS A 193 -10.00 4.02 -1.36
C LYS A 193 -10.94 3.25 -0.45
N CYS A 194 -12.23 3.24 -0.78
CA CYS A 194 -13.15 2.25 -0.22
C CYS A 194 -14.22 1.88 -1.25
N GLY A 195 -14.20 0.63 -1.71
CA GLY A 195 -15.01 0.20 -2.85
C GLY A 195 -14.59 0.95 -4.11
N GLU A 196 -15.54 1.52 -4.86
CA GLU A 196 -15.29 2.35 -6.06
C GLU A 196 -15.07 3.85 -5.75
N ASP A 197 -14.94 4.23 -4.47
CA ASP A 197 -14.65 5.61 -4.07
C ASP A 197 -13.14 5.80 -3.95
N TYR A 198 -12.53 6.39 -4.99
CA TYR A 198 -11.10 6.71 -5.06
C TYR A 198 -10.88 8.19 -4.73
N LYS A 199 -10.10 8.47 -3.69
CA LYS A 199 -9.88 9.84 -3.18
C LYS A 199 -8.40 10.14 -3.02
N LEU A 200 -8.09 11.42 -3.21
CA LEU A 200 -6.85 12.04 -2.75
C LEU A 200 -7.24 13.09 -1.71
N HIS A 201 -7.00 12.79 -0.44
CA HIS A 201 -7.29 13.71 0.65
C HIS A 201 -6.29 14.85 0.65
N PHE A 202 -6.81 16.07 0.82
CA PHE A 202 -6.07 17.18 1.39
C PHE A 202 -7.00 17.86 2.40
N ILE A 203 -6.69 17.69 3.68
CA ILE A 203 -7.47 18.22 4.79
C ILE A 203 -6.55 19.05 5.65
N PHE A 204 -6.94 20.28 5.99
CA PHE A 204 -6.24 21.07 6.99
C PHE A 204 -7.19 21.45 8.13
N ARG A 205 -6.67 21.44 9.36
CA ARG A 205 -7.42 21.82 10.56
C ARG A 205 -7.20 23.29 10.85
N HIS A 206 -8.23 24.09 10.62
CA HIS A 206 -8.21 25.54 10.82
C HIS A 206 -8.80 25.90 12.18
N LYS A 207 -8.06 26.67 12.97
CA LYS A 207 -8.58 27.27 14.20
C LYS A 207 -9.34 28.54 13.85
N ASN A 208 -10.64 28.58 14.14
CA ASN A 208 -11.41 29.80 14.00
C ASN A 208 -10.84 30.88 14.96
N PRO A 209 -10.41 32.05 14.45
CA PRO A 209 -9.77 33.07 15.29
C PRO A 209 -10.74 33.75 16.28
N LYS A 210 -12.05 33.66 16.05
CA LYS A 210 -13.07 34.24 16.93
C LYS A 210 -13.51 33.27 18.02
N THR A 211 -13.81 32.02 17.66
CA THR A 211 -14.36 31.03 18.60
C THR A 211 -13.29 30.13 19.22
N GLY A 212 -12.09 30.07 18.63
CA GLY A 212 -11.02 29.17 19.04
C GLY A 212 -11.24 27.70 18.69
N ILE A 213 -12.38 27.35 18.07
CA ILE A 213 -12.75 25.99 17.68
C ILE A 213 -11.96 25.58 16.43
N TYR A 214 -11.47 24.34 16.44
CA TYR A 214 -10.84 23.73 15.27
C TYR A 214 -11.89 23.09 14.37
N GLU A 215 -11.80 23.37 13.08
CA GLU A 215 -12.63 22.76 12.04
C GLU A 215 -11.75 22.15 10.96
N GLU A 216 -12.14 20.97 10.47
CA GLU A 216 -11.53 20.37 9.29
C GLU A 216 -12.06 21.05 8.03
N LYS A 217 -11.14 21.47 7.16
CA LYS A 217 -11.44 21.99 5.83
C LYS A 217 -10.90 21.00 4.81
N HIS A 218 -11.80 20.44 4.02
CA HIS A 218 -11.50 19.45 3.00
C HIS A 218 -11.34 20.15 1.66
N ALA A 219 -10.26 19.83 0.95
CA ALA A 219 -10.11 20.23 -0.44
C ALA A 219 -11.18 19.56 -1.31
N LYS A 220 -11.54 20.22 -2.40
CA LYS A 220 -12.39 19.62 -3.43
C LYS A 220 -11.64 18.44 -4.05
N ARG A 221 -12.41 17.43 -4.46
CA ARG A 221 -11.85 16.30 -5.21
C ARG A 221 -11.21 16.83 -6.50
N PRO A 222 -10.06 16.28 -6.92
CA PRO A 222 -9.49 16.59 -8.22
C PRO A 222 -10.40 16.07 -9.34
N ASP A 223 -10.38 16.73 -10.50
CA ASP A 223 -11.11 16.29 -11.70
C ASP A 223 -10.43 15.12 -12.42
N ALA A 224 -9.26 14.68 -11.94
CA ALA A 224 -8.51 13.57 -12.51
C ALA A 224 -9.10 12.22 -12.09
N ASP A 225 -9.08 11.25 -13.01
CA ASP A 225 -9.37 9.86 -12.68
C ASP A 225 -8.22 9.27 -11.85
N LEU A 226 -8.54 8.93 -10.61
CA LEU A 226 -7.57 8.38 -9.66
C LEU A 226 -7.50 6.84 -9.70
N LYS A 227 -8.40 6.15 -10.41
CA LYS A 227 -8.54 4.69 -10.35
C LYS A 227 -7.23 3.96 -10.60
N THR A 228 -6.51 4.34 -11.65
CA THR A 228 -5.26 3.69 -12.08
C THR A 228 -4.19 3.68 -10.99
N TYR A 229 -4.11 4.75 -10.18
CA TYR A 229 -3.14 4.89 -9.09
C TYR A 229 -3.34 3.87 -7.96
N PHE A 230 -4.52 3.26 -7.87
CA PHE A 230 -4.83 2.23 -6.87
C PHE A 230 -4.78 0.81 -7.43
N THR A 231 -4.86 0.64 -8.76
CA THR A 231 -5.10 -0.67 -9.39
C THR A 231 -3.94 -1.18 -10.24
N ASP A 232 -3.06 -0.31 -10.72
CA ASP A 232 -1.99 -0.70 -11.64
C ASP A 232 -0.78 -1.38 -10.97
N LYS A 233 -0.78 -1.46 -9.62
CA LYS A 233 0.27 -2.04 -8.77
C LYS A 233 1.64 -1.39 -8.95
N LYS A 234 1.68 -0.16 -9.46
CA LYS A 234 2.91 0.63 -9.60
C LYS A 234 3.08 1.55 -8.40
N THR A 235 4.32 1.98 -8.22
CA THR A 235 4.66 3.01 -7.24
C THR A 235 4.27 4.37 -7.79
N HIS A 236 3.49 5.13 -7.02
CA HIS A 236 3.05 6.48 -7.36
C HIS A 236 3.55 7.48 -6.33
N LEU A 237 4.00 8.63 -6.83
CA LEU A 237 4.52 9.73 -6.01
C LEU A 237 3.40 10.73 -5.72
N TYR A 238 3.16 11.01 -4.44
CA TYR A 238 2.18 12.00 -4.00
C TYR A 238 2.89 13.20 -3.40
N THR A 239 2.63 14.39 -3.96
CA THR A 239 3.26 15.63 -3.52
C THR A 239 2.21 16.67 -3.15
N LEU A 240 2.23 17.10 -1.89
CA LEU A 240 1.57 18.31 -1.42
C LEU A 240 2.58 19.45 -1.41
N ARG A 241 2.28 20.52 -2.15
CA ARG A 241 3.04 21.77 -2.10
C ARG A 241 2.06 22.92 -2.02
N ASN A 242 2.36 23.93 -1.22
CA ASN A 242 1.58 25.16 -1.28
C ASN A 242 1.88 25.87 -2.61
N GLY A 243 0.84 26.15 -3.40
CA GLY A 243 0.96 26.95 -4.61
C GLY A 243 1.35 28.38 -4.26
N ARG A 244 2.19 29.02 -5.08
CA ARG A 244 2.32 30.47 -5.06
C ARG A 244 1.05 31.10 -5.63
#